data_AF-A0A0K1PYS5-F1
#
_entry.id   AF-A0A0K1PYS5-F1
#
_cell.length_a   1.000
_cell.length_b   1.000
_cell.length_c   1.000
_cell.angle_alpha   90.00
_cell.angle_beta   90.00
_cell.angle_gamma   90.00
#
_symmetry.space_group_name_H-M   'P 1'
#
loop_
_entity.id
_entity.type
_entity.pdbx_description
1 polymer ?
#
loop_
_entity_poly.entity_id
_entity_poly.type
_entity_poly.pdbx_seq_one_letter_code
_entity_poly.pdbx_strand_id
1 'polypeptide(L)'
;MPNTSYAEYMGAGEEQQSFAFASRAEAKAKATRNAAKRRRRRRANDTQASAVRGRVVSSRPRRSKAGRKAAEHRTGFEQHGTRPELDKNHPVHIVLRAKSGIPGFRQQRIFEAIRKRIEKATRDGFQVIHFSVQENHVHLIVEAMDRKLLWRGVQHLASRLAWAVNKILRRHGSLWRDRYTRRDLTNLRQVRNALVYVLMNVRKHTAGEKNRFLASIELDRYSSAAWFEGWDPRAGPMLMELWEMLIRRDQFERPVARPRTWFARTGWKRHGLVLPSEHPASSG
;
A
#
# COMPACT_ATOMS: atom_id res chain seq x y z
N MET A 1 38.98 11.11 57.45
CA MET A 1 38.01 10.80 56.38
C MET A 1 37.59 9.34 56.53
N PRO A 2 36.41 9.00 57.09
CA PRO A 2 35.93 7.63 57.05
C PRO A 2 35.03 7.38 55.82
N ASN A 3 35.24 6.22 55.22
CA ASN A 3 34.53 5.61 54.10
C ASN A 3 33.02 5.48 54.38
N THR A 4 32.19 6.05 53.51
CA THR A 4 30.78 5.67 53.38
C THR A 4 30.69 4.41 52.51
N SER A 5 30.05 3.38 53.03
CA SER A 5 30.04 2.03 52.46
C SER A 5 29.17 1.90 51.20
N TYR A 6 29.60 1.05 50.27
CA TYR A 6 28.97 0.70 49.01
C TYR A 6 27.60 -0.03 49.15
N ALA A 7 27.12 -0.26 50.38
CA ALA A 7 25.89 -1.01 50.65
C ALA A 7 24.59 -0.18 50.57
N GLU A 8 24.66 1.15 50.71
CA GLU A 8 23.46 2.01 50.62
C GLU A 8 22.99 2.28 49.18
N TYR A 9 23.86 2.10 48.18
CA TYR A 9 23.51 2.37 46.77
C TYR A 9 22.79 1.21 46.06
N MET A 10 22.81 0.00 46.60
CA MET A 10 22.20 -1.19 45.97
C MET A 10 20.80 -1.52 46.51
N GLY A 11 20.37 -0.96 47.64
CA GLY A 11 19.05 -1.22 48.24
C GLY A 11 17.89 -0.41 47.62
N ALA A 12 18.17 0.79 47.09
CA ALA A 12 17.12 1.68 46.57
C ALA A 12 16.61 1.31 45.16
N GLY A 13 17.34 0.48 44.41
CA GLY A 13 17.01 0.09 43.03
C GLY A 13 16.03 -1.10 42.92
N GLU A 14 16.09 -2.04 43.86
CA GLU A 14 15.22 -3.24 43.85
C GLU A 14 13.80 -2.92 44.31
N GLU A 15 13.63 -2.05 45.31
CA GLU A 15 12.30 -1.63 45.77
C GLU A 15 11.53 -0.86 44.69
N GLN A 16 12.21 0.03 43.94
CA GLN A 16 11.58 0.79 42.85
C GLN A 16 11.20 -0.08 41.64
N GLN A 17 12.00 -1.11 41.32
CA GLN A 17 11.66 -2.06 40.26
C GLN A 17 10.51 -2.99 40.67
N SER A 18 10.46 -3.43 41.93
CA SER A 18 9.38 -4.26 42.46
C SER A 18 8.02 -3.52 42.47
N PHE A 19 8.02 -2.23 42.83
CA PHE A 19 6.83 -1.38 42.85
C PHE A 19 6.29 -1.09 41.44
N ALA A 20 7.19 -0.87 40.47
CA ALA A 20 6.83 -0.69 39.06
C ALA A 20 6.26 -1.96 38.40
N PHE A 21 6.70 -3.15 38.83
CA PHE A 21 6.17 -4.43 38.36
C PHE A 21 4.78 -4.72 38.94
N ALA A 22 4.58 -4.47 40.24
CA ALA A 22 3.28 -4.62 40.92
C ALA A 22 2.22 -3.67 40.31
N SER A 23 2.58 -2.40 40.06
CA SER A 23 1.72 -1.40 39.41
C SER A 23 1.26 -1.82 38.00
N ARG A 24 2.16 -2.42 37.20
CA ARG A 24 1.82 -2.93 35.86
C ARG A 24 0.94 -4.18 35.91
N ALA A 25 1.14 -5.05 36.90
CA ALA A 25 0.31 -6.24 37.09
C ALA A 25 -1.14 -5.86 37.48
N GLU A 26 -1.31 -4.89 38.38
CA GLU A 26 -2.64 -4.36 38.75
C GLU A 26 -3.35 -3.68 37.58
N ALA A 27 -2.64 -2.88 36.79
CA ALA A 27 -3.21 -2.24 35.59
C ALA A 27 -3.71 -3.29 34.57
N LYS A 28 -2.98 -4.39 34.39
CA LYS A 28 -3.35 -5.51 33.50
C LYS A 28 -4.53 -6.32 34.07
N ALA A 29 -4.61 -6.51 35.38
CA ALA A 29 -5.73 -7.15 36.06
C ALA A 29 -7.03 -6.31 35.99
N LYS A 30 -6.91 -4.97 36.10
CA LYS A 30 -8.04 -4.04 35.95
C LYS A 30 -8.55 -3.99 34.50
N ALA A 31 -7.65 -4.02 33.52
CA ALA A 31 -8.00 -4.07 32.10
C ALA A 31 -8.74 -5.36 31.71
N THR A 32 -8.31 -6.51 32.23
CA THR A 32 -8.94 -7.82 31.97
C THR A 32 -10.33 -7.93 32.63
N ARG A 33 -10.50 -7.44 33.86
CA ARG A 33 -11.83 -7.33 34.51
C ARG A 33 -12.80 -6.44 33.72
N ASN A 34 -12.32 -5.29 33.22
CA ASN A 34 -13.15 -4.39 32.40
C ASN A 34 -13.54 -5.01 31.04
N ALA A 35 -12.63 -5.78 30.42
CA ALA A 35 -12.93 -6.52 29.19
C ALA A 35 -13.97 -7.63 29.41
N ALA A 36 -13.89 -8.36 30.54
CA ALA A 36 -14.88 -9.37 30.92
C ALA A 36 -16.26 -8.74 31.18
N LYS A 37 -16.32 -7.59 31.87
CA LYS A 37 -17.57 -6.85 32.13
C LYS A 37 -18.23 -6.35 30.82
N ARG A 38 -17.44 -5.88 29.83
CA ARG A 38 -17.94 -5.51 28.49
C ARG A 38 -18.46 -6.71 27.69
N ARG A 39 -17.81 -7.88 27.78
CA ARG A 39 -18.28 -9.13 27.15
C ARG A 39 -19.61 -9.61 27.75
N ARG A 40 -19.78 -9.54 29.07
CA ARG A 40 -21.02 -9.93 29.76
C ARG A 40 -22.20 -9.02 29.41
N ARG A 41 -21.97 -7.70 29.30
CA ARG A 41 -22.98 -6.73 28.81
C ARG A 41 -23.38 -6.96 27.34
N ARG A 42 -22.44 -7.30 26.46
CA ARG A 42 -22.74 -7.65 25.06
C ARG A 42 -23.61 -8.92 24.95
N ARG A 43 -23.30 -9.97 25.72
CA ARG A 43 -24.12 -11.18 25.76
C ARG A 43 -25.53 -10.91 26.30
N ALA A 44 -25.68 -10.08 27.35
CA ALA A 44 -27.00 -9.71 27.87
C ALA A 44 -27.86 -8.98 26.82
N ASN A 45 -27.27 -8.08 26.01
CA ASN A 45 -27.98 -7.38 24.94
C ASN A 45 -28.34 -8.30 23.76
N ASP A 46 -27.48 -9.27 23.40
CA ASP A 46 -27.80 -10.26 22.36
C ASP A 46 -28.93 -11.22 22.78
N THR A 47 -29.05 -11.47 24.09
CA THR A 47 -30.10 -12.35 24.66
C THR A 47 -31.45 -11.63 24.73
N GLN A 48 -31.48 -10.31 24.95
CA GLN A 48 -32.72 -9.52 24.88
C GLN A 48 -33.16 -9.24 23.43
N ALA A 49 -32.24 -9.18 22.46
CA ALA A 49 -32.56 -8.99 21.05
C ALA A 49 -33.12 -10.25 20.36
N SER A 50 -33.03 -11.42 20.99
CA SER A 50 -33.47 -12.72 20.43
C SER A 50 -34.85 -13.18 20.91
N ALA A 51 -35.50 -12.47 21.84
CA ALA A 51 -36.81 -12.87 22.40
C ALA A 51 -38.04 -12.25 21.69
N VAL A 52 -37.85 -11.39 20.69
CA VAL A 52 -38.98 -10.80 19.93
C VAL A 52 -38.72 -10.93 18.44
N ARG A 53 -39.07 -12.08 17.87
CA ARG A 53 -39.50 -12.24 16.47
C ARG A 53 -39.93 -13.68 16.22
N GLY A 54 -41.25 -13.90 16.28
CA GLY A 54 -41.89 -15.07 15.71
C GLY A 54 -41.46 -15.29 14.27
N ARG A 55 -41.12 -16.54 13.96
CA ARG A 55 -40.49 -16.96 12.71
C ARG A 55 -41.57 -17.21 11.65
N VAL A 56 -41.82 -16.24 10.77
CA VAL A 56 -42.50 -16.49 9.50
C VAL A 56 -41.43 -16.81 8.46
N VAL A 57 -41.30 -18.09 8.12
CA VAL A 57 -40.44 -18.53 7.01
C VAL A 57 -41.18 -18.24 5.71
N SER A 58 -40.91 -17.09 5.08
CA SER A 58 -41.30 -16.88 3.69
C SER A 58 -40.16 -17.35 2.77
N SER A 59 -40.36 -18.51 2.16
CA SER A 59 -39.52 -19.03 1.08
C SER A 59 -39.83 -18.27 -0.22
N ARG A 60 -39.31 -17.05 -0.36
CA ARG A 60 -39.31 -16.33 -1.64
C ARG A 60 -37.98 -16.58 -2.36
N PRO A 61 -37.98 -17.02 -3.63
CA PRO A 61 -36.75 -17.23 -4.38
C PRO A 61 -35.97 -15.92 -4.50
N ARG A 62 -34.65 -16.02 -4.34
CA ARG A 62 -33.71 -14.90 -4.32
C ARG A 62 -33.65 -14.26 -5.71
N ARG A 63 -34.47 -13.24 -5.96
CA ARG A 63 -34.46 -12.49 -7.24
C ARG A 63 -33.10 -11.84 -7.47
N SER A 64 -32.59 -11.92 -8.69
CA SER A 64 -31.44 -11.12 -9.13
C SER A 64 -31.75 -9.64 -8.88
N LYS A 65 -30.80 -8.90 -8.30
CA LYS A 65 -30.90 -7.47 -7.92
C LYS A 65 -31.73 -7.13 -6.66
N ALA A 66 -31.95 -8.06 -5.72
CA ALA A 66 -32.56 -7.77 -4.41
C ALA A 66 -31.64 -7.02 -3.40
N GLY A 67 -30.52 -6.44 -3.85
CA GLY A 67 -29.61 -5.67 -3.00
C GLY A 67 -29.97 -4.18 -2.99
N ARG A 68 -29.69 -3.49 -1.87
CA ARG A 68 -29.78 -2.02 -1.80
C ARG A 68 -28.88 -1.44 -2.90
N LYS A 69 -29.47 -0.66 -3.83
CA LYS A 69 -28.71 0.03 -4.89
C LYS A 69 -27.52 0.75 -4.23
N ALA A 70 -26.34 0.63 -4.83
CA ALA A 70 -25.18 1.39 -4.36
C ALA A 70 -25.56 2.87 -4.41
N ALA A 71 -25.36 3.58 -3.30
CA ALA A 71 -25.63 5.02 -3.26
C ALA A 71 -24.82 5.70 -4.37
N GLU A 72 -25.40 6.67 -5.08
CA GLU A 72 -24.82 7.28 -6.28
C GLU A 72 -23.41 7.84 -6.03
N HIS A 73 -23.15 8.38 -4.83
CA HIS A 73 -21.82 8.84 -4.39
C HIS A 73 -20.75 7.74 -4.31
N ARG A 74 -21.13 6.47 -4.45
CA ARG A 74 -20.23 5.29 -4.43
C ARG A 74 -19.94 4.76 -5.83
N THR A 75 -20.45 5.40 -6.89
CA THR A 75 -20.13 5.05 -8.27
C THR A 75 -18.61 5.18 -8.49
N GLY A 76 -17.98 4.12 -9.03
CA GLY A 76 -16.52 4.06 -9.22
C GLY A 76 -15.68 3.79 -7.96
N PHE A 77 -16.31 3.48 -6.82
CA PHE A 77 -15.62 2.96 -5.63
C PHE A 77 -15.38 1.45 -5.78
N GLU A 78 -14.26 0.98 -5.25
CA GLU A 78 -13.98 -0.45 -5.17
C GLU A 78 -15.04 -1.21 -4.36
N GLN A 79 -15.53 -2.31 -4.95
CA GLN A 79 -16.61 -3.10 -4.36
C GLN A 79 -16.11 -3.94 -3.18
N HIS A 80 -16.97 -4.07 -2.17
CA HIS A 80 -16.73 -4.93 -1.02
C HIS A 80 -17.12 -6.38 -1.36
N GLY A 81 -16.16 -7.16 -1.84
CA GLY A 81 -16.33 -8.60 -2.12
C GLY A 81 -15.15 -9.43 -1.62
N THR A 82 -15.35 -10.75 -1.57
CA THR A 82 -14.27 -11.71 -1.29
C THR A 82 -13.21 -11.59 -2.39
N ARG A 83 -11.94 -11.43 -2.00
CA ARG A 83 -10.83 -11.38 -2.96
C ARG A 83 -10.53 -12.79 -3.48
N PRO A 84 -10.20 -12.94 -4.77
CA PRO A 84 -9.81 -14.24 -5.32
C PRO A 84 -8.53 -14.74 -4.64
N GLU A 85 -8.34 -16.06 -4.69
CA GLU A 85 -7.06 -16.69 -4.34
C GLU A 85 -5.92 -16.12 -5.20
N LEU A 86 -4.69 -16.26 -4.72
CA LEU A 86 -3.50 -15.78 -5.42
C LEU A 86 -2.62 -16.96 -5.80
N ASP A 87 -2.27 -17.05 -7.09
CA ASP A 87 -1.14 -17.85 -7.54
C ASP A 87 0.15 -17.07 -7.27
N LYS A 88 1.08 -17.68 -6.52
CA LYS A 88 2.38 -17.12 -6.17
C LYS A 88 3.25 -16.76 -7.37
N ASN A 89 2.96 -17.32 -8.55
CA ASN A 89 3.69 -17.06 -9.78
C ASN A 89 3.20 -15.81 -10.53
N HIS A 90 2.05 -15.26 -10.14
CA HIS A 90 1.46 -14.10 -10.80
C HIS A 90 1.77 -12.81 -10.02
N PRO A 91 2.48 -11.85 -10.63
CA PRO A 91 2.57 -10.51 -10.06
C PRO A 91 1.19 -9.84 -10.08
N VAL A 92 1.01 -8.88 -9.19
CA VAL A 92 -0.29 -8.22 -8.97
C VAL A 92 -0.14 -6.72 -9.14
N HIS A 93 -0.97 -6.13 -9.99
CA HIS A 93 -1.11 -4.68 -10.10
C HIS A 93 -2.09 -4.16 -9.06
N ILE A 94 -1.63 -3.18 -8.28
CA ILE A 94 -2.37 -2.57 -7.17
C ILE A 94 -2.45 -1.05 -7.41
N VAL A 95 -3.63 -0.47 -7.16
CA VAL A 95 -3.83 0.98 -7.22
C VAL A 95 -4.43 1.48 -5.92
N LEU A 96 -3.80 2.50 -5.32
CA LEU A 96 -4.27 3.21 -4.15
C LEU A 96 -4.72 4.62 -4.55
N ARG A 97 -5.97 4.98 -4.25
CA ARG A 97 -6.58 6.26 -4.65
C ARG A 97 -6.78 7.18 -3.46
N ALA A 98 -6.22 8.39 -3.51
CA ALA A 98 -6.40 9.40 -2.46
C ALA A 98 -7.82 9.97 -2.48
N LYS A 99 -8.26 10.51 -1.34
CA LYS A 99 -9.46 11.36 -1.28
C LYS A 99 -9.24 12.67 -2.04
N SER A 100 -10.34 13.31 -2.45
CA SER A 100 -10.30 14.69 -2.93
C SER A 100 -9.79 15.64 -1.84
N GLY A 101 -9.16 16.74 -2.27
CA GLY A 101 -8.61 17.76 -1.37
C GLY A 101 -7.29 17.39 -0.69
N ILE A 102 -6.68 16.24 -1.05
CA ILE A 102 -5.32 15.90 -0.64
C ILE A 102 -4.33 16.57 -1.62
N PRO A 103 -3.32 17.30 -1.12
CA PRO A 103 -2.25 17.82 -1.96
C PRO A 103 -1.55 16.74 -2.77
N GLY A 104 -1.04 17.13 -3.93
CA GLY A 104 -0.36 16.26 -4.89
C GLY A 104 0.71 15.38 -4.29
N PHE A 105 0.63 14.06 -4.52
CA PHE A 105 1.67 13.13 -4.07
C PHE A 105 3.01 13.34 -4.77
N ARG A 106 3.04 14.06 -5.88
CA ARG A 106 4.27 14.45 -6.60
C ARG A 106 4.95 15.68 -6.00
N GLN A 107 4.37 16.34 -5.00
CA GLN A 107 5.09 17.34 -4.24
C GLN A 107 6.28 16.67 -3.54
N GLN A 108 7.47 17.26 -3.67
CA GLN A 108 8.74 16.63 -3.31
C GLN A 108 8.72 15.98 -1.91
N ARG A 109 8.31 16.73 -0.89
CA ARG A 109 8.25 16.24 0.51
C ARG A 109 7.31 15.05 0.69
N ILE A 110 6.18 15.05 -0.02
CA ILE A 110 5.19 13.96 0.04
C ILE A 110 5.73 12.74 -0.69
N PHE A 111 6.29 12.93 -1.89
CA PHE A 111 6.89 11.86 -2.67
C PHE A 111 8.03 11.17 -1.91
N GLU A 112 8.96 11.92 -1.33
CA GLU A 112 10.09 11.38 -0.57
C GLU A 112 9.61 10.49 0.59
N ALA A 113 8.56 10.92 1.29
CA ALA A 113 7.95 10.13 2.35
C ALA A 113 7.25 8.87 1.83
N ILE A 114 6.59 8.94 0.66
CA ILE A 114 5.99 7.77 0.00
C ILE A 114 7.08 6.78 -0.42
N ARG A 115 8.11 7.25 -1.13
CA ARG A 115 9.25 6.45 -1.61
C ARG A 115 9.90 5.69 -0.46
N LYS A 116 10.19 6.37 0.66
CA LYS A 116 10.78 5.75 1.87
C LYS A 116 9.88 4.67 2.49
N ARG A 117 8.56 4.73 2.32
CA ARG A 117 7.64 3.67 2.78
C ARG A 117 7.55 2.51 1.81
N ILE A 118 7.70 2.75 0.52
CA ILE A 118 7.77 1.71 -0.51
C ILE A 118 9.05 0.88 -0.32
N GLU A 119 10.19 1.54 -0.15
CA GLU A 119 11.49 0.92 0.15
C GLU A 119 11.40 -0.06 1.34
N LYS A 120 10.72 0.36 2.41
CA LYS A 120 10.52 -0.43 3.62
C LYS A 120 9.33 -1.40 3.59
N ALA A 121 8.65 -1.52 2.45
CA ALA A 121 7.45 -2.34 2.34
C ALA A 121 7.76 -3.82 2.12
N THR A 122 8.91 -4.10 1.48
CA THR A 122 9.35 -5.45 1.15
C THR A 122 9.72 -6.21 2.41
N ARG A 123 9.21 -7.45 2.52
CA ARG A 123 9.42 -8.36 3.64
C ARG A 123 9.26 -9.80 3.16
N ASP A 124 9.45 -10.76 4.06
CA ASP A 124 9.28 -12.17 3.72
C ASP A 124 7.88 -12.46 3.19
N GLY A 125 7.86 -12.94 1.94
CA GLY A 125 6.65 -13.32 1.22
C GLY A 125 5.80 -12.19 0.64
N PHE A 126 6.25 -10.93 0.68
CA PHE A 126 5.63 -9.80 -0.03
C PHE A 126 6.67 -8.77 -0.45
N GLN A 127 6.69 -8.38 -1.73
CA GLN A 127 7.62 -7.37 -2.24
C GLN A 127 6.98 -6.44 -3.25
N VAL A 128 7.38 -5.17 -3.20
CA VAL A 128 7.07 -4.20 -4.26
C VAL A 128 8.18 -4.27 -5.30
N ILE A 129 7.82 -4.54 -6.55
CA ILE A 129 8.78 -4.70 -7.65
C ILE A 129 8.79 -3.49 -8.59
N HIS A 130 7.66 -2.82 -8.76
CA HIS A 130 7.56 -1.56 -9.49
C HIS A 130 6.54 -0.63 -8.85
N PHE A 131 6.72 0.68 -9.05
CA PHE A 131 5.73 1.67 -8.66
C PHE A 131 5.74 2.89 -9.58
N SER A 132 4.65 3.65 -9.56
CA SER A 132 4.60 5.04 -10.00
C SER A 132 3.64 5.82 -9.11
N VAL A 133 4.10 6.98 -8.65
CA VAL A 133 3.32 7.94 -7.88
C VAL A 133 2.77 8.99 -8.83
N GLN A 134 1.45 9.09 -8.94
CA GLN A 134 0.75 10.12 -9.70
C GLN A 134 0.28 11.24 -8.76
N GLU A 135 -0.47 12.21 -9.28
CA GLU A 135 -0.93 13.35 -8.48
C GLU A 135 -1.76 12.93 -7.26
N ASN A 136 -2.68 11.98 -7.43
CA ASN A 136 -3.61 11.53 -6.39
C ASN A 136 -3.69 9.99 -6.27
N HIS A 137 -2.79 9.27 -6.94
CA HIS A 137 -2.80 7.81 -7.01
C HIS A 137 -1.39 7.23 -6.84
N VAL A 138 -1.31 6.03 -6.26
CA VAL A 138 -0.08 5.23 -6.25
C VAL A 138 -0.37 3.91 -6.95
N HIS A 139 0.37 3.65 -8.02
CA HIS A 139 0.37 2.36 -8.70
C HIS A 139 1.54 1.53 -8.22
N LEU A 140 1.30 0.24 -7.98
CA LEU A 140 2.30 -0.72 -7.55
C LEU A 140 2.15 -1.99 -8.39
N ILE A 141 3.27 -2.61 -8.73
CA ILE A 141 3.31 -4.03 -9.09
C ILE A 141 4.01 -4.74 -7.93
N VAL A 142 3.36 -5.76 -7.39
CA VAL A 142 3.82 -6.49 -6.22
C VAL A 142 3.84 -7.98 -6.50
N GLU A 143 4.64 -8.71 -5.73
CA GLU A 143 4.63 -10.17 -5.70
C GLU A 143 4.37 -10.62 -4.25
N ALA A 144 3.62 -11.70 -4.08
CA ALA A 144 3.36 -12.29 -2.77
C ALA A 144 3.25 -13.80 -2.88
N MET A 145 3.60 -14.52 -1.80
CA MET A 145 3.54 -15.99 -1.79
C MET A 145 2.12 -16.54 -1.66
N ASP A 146 1.21 -15.77 -1.09
CA ASP A 146 -0.20 -16.15 -0.96
C ASP A 146 -1.11 -14.92 -0.80
N ARG A 147 -2.42 -15.16 -0.83
CA ARG A 147 -3.45 -14.12 -0.68
C ARG A 147 -3.38 -13.37 0.65
N LYS A 148 -3.00 -14.04 1.74
CA LYS A 148 -2.93 -13.46 3.09
C LYS A 148 -1.75 -12.50 3.22
N LEU A 149 -0.59 -12.88 2.68
CA LEU A 149 0.61 -12.06 2.62
C LEU A 149 0.42 -10.85 1.70
N LEU A 150 -0.24 -11.03 0.55
CA LEU A 150 -0.64 -9.91 -0.31
C LEU A 150 -1.51 -8.91 0.46
N TRP A 151 -2.62 -9.38 1.04
CA TRP A 151 -3.55 -8.52 1.75
C TRP A 151 -2.89 -7.78 2.92
N ARG A 152 -2.14 -8.49 3.76
CA ARG A 152 -1.39 -7.88 4.87
C ARG A 152 -0.34 -6.90 4.37
N GLY A 153 0.34 -7.21 3.26
CA GLY A 153 1.37 -6.38 2.61
C GLY A 153 0.81 -5.04 2.21
N VAL A 154 -0.21 -5.08 1.35
CA VAL A 154 -0.86 -3.88 0.81
C VAL A 154 -1.53 -3.07 1.93
N GLN A 155 -2.21 -3.72 2.87
CA GLN A 155 -2.84 -3.01 3.99
C GLN A 155 -1.81 -2.29 4.86
N HIS A 156 -0.72 -2.97 5.24
CA HIS A 156 0.32 -2.36 6.05
C HIS A 156 0.95 -1.16 5.32
N LEU A 157 1.32 -1.34 4.05
CA LEU A 157 1.88 -0.27 3.22
C LEU A 157 0.91 0.91 3.13
N ALA A 158 -0.35 0.67 2.79
CA ALA A 158 -1.37 1.72 2.70
C ALA A 158 -1.54 2.49 4.02
N SER A 159 -1.52 1.81 5.17
CA SER A 159 -1.57 2.46 6.48
C SER A 159 -0.32 3.30 6.77
N ARG A 160 0.88 2.82 6.41
CA ARG A 160 2.14 3.55 6.64
C ARG A 160 2.26 4.78 5.74
N LEU A 161 1.81 4.67 4.49
CA LEU A 161 1.69 5.79 3.57
C LEU A 161 0.72 6.84 4.12
N ALA A 162 -0.49 6.43 4.51
CA ALA A 162 -1.48 7.33 5.11
C ALA A 162 -0.92 8.08 6.32
N TRP A 163 -0.24 7.37 7.22
CA TRP A 163 0.40 7.98 8.38
C TRP A 163 1.48 9.00 8.00
N ALA A 164 2.36 8.67 7.04
CA ALA A 164 3.45 9.53 6.64
C ALA A 164 2.96 10.81 5.96
N VAL A 165 2.01 10.69 5.03
CA VAL A 165 1.42 11.82 4.31
C VAL A 165 0.63 12.70 5.28
N ASN A 166 -0.23 12.11 6.12
CA ASN A 166 -1.00 12.87 7.11
C ASN A 166 -0.11 13.63 8.10
N LYS A 167 1.04 13.06 8.50
CA LYS A 167 2.01 13.74 9.36
C LYS A 167 2.58 15.00 8.69
N ILE A 168 2.95 14.91 7.41
CA ILE A 168 3.48 16.06 6.65
C ILE A 168 2.41 17.14 6.51
N LEU A 169 1.18 16.73 6.22
CA LEU A 169 0.04 17.60 6.01
C LEU A 169 -0.62 18.08 7.32
N ARG A 170 -0.09 17.71 8.49
CA ARG A 170 -0.64 18.02 9.83
C ARG A 170 -2.14 17.74 9.94
N ARG A 171 -2.58 16.62 9.38
CA ARG A 171 -3.99 16.23 9.34
C ARG A 171 -4.25 14.87 9.97
N HIS A 172 -5.51 14.61 10.28
CA HIS A 172 -5.99 13.32 10.79
C HIS A 172 -7.07 12.71 9.87
N GLY A 173 -7.29 11.41 10.02
CA GLY A 173 -8.32 10.66 9.28
C GLY A 173 -7.80 9.92 8.04
N SER A 174 -8.72 9.35 7.26
CA SER A 174 -8.36 8.53 6.09
C SER A 174 -7.69 9.36 5.00
N LEU A 175 -6.60 8.85 4.45
CA LEU A 175 -5.97 9.33 3.21
C LEU A 175 -6.67 8.74 1.97
N TRP A 176 -7.04 7.46 2.06
CA TRP A 176 -7.55 6.69 0.93
C TRP A 176 -9.05 6.87 0.78
N ARG A 177 -9.48 6.98 -0.47
CA ARG A 177 -10.88 7.10 -0.89
C ARG A 177 -11.65 5.81 -0.59
N ASP A 178 -11.05 4.68 -0.94
CA ASP A 178 -11.64 3.34 -0.90
C ASP A 178 -10.58 2.27 -0.65
N ARG A 179 -10.94 1.00 -0.88
CA ARG A 179 -9.97 -0.10 -0.91
C ARG A 179 -9.06 0.03 -2.13
N TYR A 180 -7.93 -0.65 -2.09
CA TYR A 180 -7.08 -0.75 -3.27
C TYR A 180 -7.80 -1.50 -4.41
N THR A 181 -7.56 -1.08 -5.65
CA THR A 181 -7.86 -1.89 -6.83
C THR A 181 -6.81 -3.00 -6.95
N ARG A 182 -7.22 -4.22 -7.32
CA ARG A 182 -6.35 -5.38 -7.53
C ARG A 182 -6.59 -5.95 -8.91
N ARG A 183 -5.52 -6.20 -9.66
CA ARG A 183 -5.54 -6.98 -10.89
C ARG A 183 -4.38 -7.98 -10.87
N ASP A 184 -4.71 -9.26 -10.88
CA ASP A 184 -3.70 -10.31 -11.00
C ASP A 184 -3.27 -10.40 -12.46
N LEU A 185 -1.96 -10.44 -12.70
CA LEU A 185 -1.38 -10.44 -14.05
C LEU A 185 -1.12 -11.89 -14.44
N THR A 186 -2.14 -12.53 -14.98
CA THR A 186 -2.18 -13.99 -15.21
C THR A 186 -1.58 -14.42 -16.55
N ASN A 187 -1.09 -13.47 -17.36
CA ASN A 187 -0.35 -13.78 -18.57
C ASN A 187 0.75 -12.75 -18.87
N LEU A 188 1.68 -13.15 -19.73
CA LEU A 188 2.89 -12.39 -20.06
C LEU A 188 2.58 -11.03 -20.70
N ARG A 189 1.54 -10.95 -21.54
CA ARG A 189 1.09 -9.70 -22.16
C ARG A 189 0.52 -8.74 -21.12
N GLN A 190 -0.26 -9.24 -20.16
CA GLN A 190 -0.77 -8.43 -19.05
C GLN A 190 0.36 -7.86 -18.20
N VAL A 191 1.41 -8.65 -17.93
CA VAL A 191 2.59 -8.18 -17.19
C VAL A 191 3.27 -7.05 -17.96
N ARG A 192 3.57 -7.24 -19.25
CA ARG A 192 4.17 -6.20 -20.09
C ARG A 192 3.32 -4.93 -20.12
N ASN A 193 2.01 -5.06 -20.36
CA ASN A 193 1.11 -3.92 -20.42
C ASN A 193 1.02 -3.18 -19.07
N ALA A 194 1.06 -3.92 -17.95
CA ALA A 194 1.12 -3.31 -16.62
C ALA A 194 2.44 -2.57 -16.37
N LEU A 195 3.57 -3.10 -16.84
CA LEU A 195 4.88 -2.41 -16.77
C LEU A 195 4.86 -1.11 -17.56
N VAL A 196 4.41 -1.15 -18.82
CA VAL A 196 4.23 0.06 -19.65
C VAL A 196 3.30 1.05 -18.97
N TYR A 197 2.15 0.57 -18.49
CA TYR A 197 1.19 1.41 -17.79
C TYR A 197 1.83 2.07 -16.57
N VAL A 198 2.47 1.31 -15.68
CA VAL A 198 3.03 1.86 -14.44
C VAL A 198 4.20 2.80 -14.71
N LEU A 199 5.11 2.45 -15.61
CA LEU A 199 6.34 3.25 -15.82
C LEU A 199 6.12 4.45 -16.77
N MET A 200 5.11 4.39 -17.64
CA MET A 200 4.87 5.41 -18.68
C MET A 200 3.56 6.19 -18.49
N ASN A 201 2.80 6.00 -17.39
CA ASN A 201 1.49 6.65 -17.26
C ASN A 201 1.53 8.18 -17.19
N VAL A 202 2.67 8.79 -16.82
CA VAL A 202 2.81 10.25 -16.74
C VAL A 202 2.43 10.92 -18.04
N ARG A 203 2.75 10.28 -19.16
CA ARG A 203 2.48 10.77 -20.50
C ARG A 203 0.99 10.95 -20.81
N LYS A 204 0.10 10.29 -20.04
CA LYS A 204 -1.36 10.46 -20.16
C LYS A 204 -1.92 11.61 -19.32
N HIS A 205 -1.22 12.04 -18.27
CA HIS A 205 -1.74 12.97 -17.27
C HIS A 205 -1.11 14.36 -17.32
N THR A 206 -0.16 14.60 -18.22
CA THR A 206 0.37 15.93 -18.50
C THR A 206 -0.59 16.72 -19.40
N ALA A 207 -1.47 17.51 -18.79
CA ALA A 207 -2.22 18.54 -19.49
C ALA A 207 -1.25 19.64 -19.96
N GLY A 208 -1.32 19.97 -21.26
CA GLY A 208 -0.48 20.98 -21.92
C GLY A 208 0.55 20.41 -22.91
N GLU A 209 0.75 21.10 -24.03
CA GLU A 209 1.66 20.68 -25.12
C GLU A 209 3.14 20.65 -24.67
N LYS A 210 3.59 21.66 -23.92
CA LYS A 210 4.94 21.71 -23.33
C LYS A 210 5.24 20.52 -22.40
N ASN A 211 4.26 20.11 -21.61
CA ASN A 211 4.38 18.97 -20.70
C ASN A 211 4.29 17.62 -21.43
N ARG A 212 3.63 17.55 -22.59
CA ARG A 212 3.64 16.38 -23.48
C ARG A 212 5.00 16.18 -24.14
N PHE A 213 5.65 17.27 -24.57
CA PHE A 213 7.01 17.24 -25.09
C PHE A 213 8.01 16.76 -24.02
N LEU A 214 8.03 17.38 -22.84
CA LEU A 214 8.90 16.92 -21.73
C LEU A 214 8.63 15.46 -21.34
N ALA A 215 7.36 15.05 -21.25
CA ALA A 215 7.02 13.66 -20.97
C ALA A 215 7.46 12.69 -22.08
N SER A 216 7.60 13.16 -23.34
CA SER A 216 8.10 12.35 -24.46
C SER A 216 9.62 12.16 -24.45
N ILE A 217 10.36 13.02 -23.75
CA ILE A 217 11.83 12.99 -23.69
C ILE A 217 12.40 12.60 -22.32
N GLU A 218 11.58 12.56 -21.25
CA GLU A 218 12.03 12.14 -19.91
C GLU A 218 11.36 10.85 -19.41
N LEU A 219 12.10 10.09 -18.60
CA LEU A 219 11.57 8.99 -17.78
C LEU A 219 11.11 9.52 -16.41
N ASP A 220 10.03 8.95 -15.88
CA ASP A 220 9.38 9.48 -14.67
C ASP A 220 10.21 9.23 -13.39
N ARG A 221 10.78 10.30 -12.82
CA ARG A 221 11.48 10.25 -11.51
C ARG A 221 10.58 9.88 -10.33
N TYR A 222 9.26 10.01 -10.47
CA TYR A 222 8.29 9.62 -9.44
C TYR A 222 7.88 8.15 -9.54
N SER A 223 8.66 7.34 -10.25
CA SER A 223 8.45 5.92 -10.49
C SER A 223 9.70 5.09 -10.26
N SER A 224 9.59 3.77 -10.42
CA SER A 224 10.73 2.86 -10.44
C SER A 224 11.46 2.77 -11.79
N ALA A 225 11.20 3.66 -12.75
CA ALA A 225 11.74 3.61 -14.12
C ALA A 225 13.28 3.54 -14.16
N ALA A 226 13.96 4.29 -13.28
CA ALA A 226 15.42 4.32 -13.20
C ALA A 226 16.06 2.94 -12.97
N TRP A 227 15.36 2.03 -12.30
CA TRP A 227 15.88 0.70 -11.96
C TRP A 227 15.18 -0.43 -12.74
N PHE A 228 14.46 -0.10 -13.81
CA PHE A 228 13.82 -1.11 -14.63
C PHE A 228 14.82 -1.69 -15.64
N GLU A 229 15.09 -2.98 -15.53
CA GLU A 229 16.08 -3.70 -16.36
C GLU A 229 15.48 -4.21 -17.69
N GLY A 230 14.25 -3.78 -18.02
CA GLY A 230 13.50 -4.23 -19.20
C GLY A 230 13.35 -3.17 -20.30
N TRP A 231 14.09 -2.07 -20.21
CA TRP A 231 14.09 -1.06 -21.26
C TRP A 231 14.74 -1.59 -22.54
N ASP A 232 14.21 -1.17 -23.68
CA ASP A 232 14.90 -1.25 -24.96
C ASP A 232 16.15 -0.33 -24.93
N PRO A 233 17.28 -0.69 -25.57
CA PRO A 233 18.52 0.10 -25.56
C PRO A 233 18.33 1.57 -25.95
N ARG A 234 17.32 1.90 -26.76
CA ARG A 234 16.99 3.28 -27.13
C ARG A 234 16.63 4.18 -25.94
N ALA A 235 16.30 3.62 -24.78
CA ALA A 235 16.05 4.39 -23.55
C ALA A 235 17.35 4.90 -22.87
N GLY A 236 18.53 4.47 -23.34
CA GLY A 236 19.84 4.78 -22.74
C GLY A 236 20.07 6.25 -22.39
N PRO A 237 19.90 7.20 -23.33
CA PRO A 237 20.08 8.62 -23.05
C PRO A 237 19.17 9.13 -21.92
N MET A 238 17.88 8.77 -21.96
CA MET A 238 16.90 9.19 -20.95
C MET A 238 17.20 8.56 -19.56
N LEU A 239 17.75 7.34 -19.54
CA LEU A 239 18.20 6.70 -18.31
C LEU A 239 19.40 7.41 -17.70
N MET A 240 20.39 7.80 -18.52
CA MET A 240 21.55 8.55 -18.04
C MET A 240 21.13 9.86 -17.39
N GLU A 241 20.27 10.64 -18.04
CA GLU A 241 19.75 11.90 -17.49
C GLU A 241 19.01 11.69 -16.17
N LEU A 242 18.14 10.66 -16.10
CA LEU A 242 17.42 10.32 -14.88
C LEU A 242 18.37 9.88 -13.76
N TRP A 243 19.38 9.07 -14.06
CA TRP A 243 20.37 8.61 -13.09
C TRP A 243 21.19 9.77 -12.54
N GLU A 244 21.72 10.64 -13.39
CA GLU A 244 22.43 11.85 -12.97
C GLU A 244 21.57 12.72 -12.06
N MET A 245 20.30 12.94 -12.43
CA MET A 245 19.38 13.72 -11.62
C MET A 245 19.17 13.10 -10.22
N LEU A 246 19.00 11.78 -10.15
CA LEU A 246 18.79 11.07 -8.89
C LEU A 246 20.06 11.05 -8.03
N ILE A 247 21.23 10.91 -8.63
CA ILE A 247 22.53 10.97 -7.93
C ILE A 247 22.73 12.35 -7.31
N ARG A 248 22.53 13.43 -8.07
CA ARG A 248 22.65 14.81 -7.56
C ARG A 248 21.69 15.12 -6.41
N ARG A 249 20.60 14.36 -6.30
CA ARG A 249 19.57 14.51 -5.26
C ARG A 249 19.71 13.55 -4.09
N ASP A 250 20.74 12.70 -4.07
CA ASP A 250 20.89 11.63 -3.08
C ASP A 250 19.66 10.69 -3.03
N GLN A 251 19.13 10.34 -4.22
CA GLN A 251 17.91 9.55 -4.42
C GLN A 251 18.12 8.30 -5.29
N PHE A 252 19.38 7.91 -5.52
CA PHE A 252 19.73 6.82 -6.44
C PHE A 252 19.59 5.40 -5.85
N GLU A 253 19.42 5.28 -4.53
CA GLU A 253 19.15 3.98 -3.90
C GLU A 253 17.90 3.32 -4.49
N ARG A 254 17.95 2.02 -4.77
CA ARG A 254 16.81 1.29 -5.36
C ARG A 254 15.70 1.10 -4.33
N PRO A 255 14.51 1.70 -4.50
CA PRO A 255 13.43 1.63 -3.51
C PRO A 255 12.52 0.40 -3.68
N VAL A 256 12.84 -0.52 -4.60
CA VAL A 256 12.03 -1.69 -4.95
C VAL A 256 12.88 -2.95 -5.01
N ALA A 257 12.26 -4.09 -4.75
CA ALA A 257 12.92 -5.38 -4.88
C ALA A 257 13.05 -5.80 -6.35
N ARG A 258 14.01 -6.68 -6.63
CA ARG A 258 14.07 -7.38 -7.92
C ARG A 258 12.91 -8.38 -8.03
N PRO A 259 12.26 -8.50 -9.21
CA PRO A 259 11.21 -9.50 -9.42
C PRO A 259 11.69 -10.94 -9.20
N ARG A 260 10.90 -11.75 -8.49
CA ARG A 260 11.16 -13.17 -8.23
C ARG A 260 10.35 -14.07 -9.17
N THR A 261 9.13 -13.68 -9.54
CA THR A 261 8.33 -14.50 -10.46
C THR A 261 9.00 -14.55 -11.84
N TRP A 262 8.92 -15.70 -12.51
CA TRP A 262 9.39 -15.80 -13.88
C TRP A 262 8.62 -14.83 -14.80
N PHE A 263 7.32 -14.64 -14.54
CA PHE A 263 6.44 -13.73 -15.26
C PHE A 263 6.98 -12.30 -15.29
N ALA A 264 7.29 -11.72 -14.13
CA ALA A 264 7.78 -10.33 -14.02
C ALA A 264 9.26 -10.17 -14.34
N ARG A 265 10.07 -11.20 -14.12
CA ARG A 265 11.52 -11.14 -14.36
C ARG A 265 11.90 -11.31 -15.83
N THR A 266 11.30 -12.29 -16.51
CA THR A 266 11.75 -12.71 -17.83
C THR A 266 10.60 -12.94 -18.81
N GLY A 267 9.53 -13.63 -18.40
CA GLY A 267 8.51 -14.14 -19.32
C GLY A 267 7.86 -13.06 -20.19
N TRP A 268 7.54 -11.90 -19.62
CA TRP A 268 6.92 -10.79 -20.34
C TRP A 268 7.76 -10.28 -21.53
N LYS A 269 9.09 -10.45 -21.49
CA LYS A 269 10.03 -10.00 -22.54
C LYS A 269 9.79 -10.68 -23.89
N ARG A 270 9.09 -11.82 -23.91
CA ARG A 270 8.62 -12.48 -25.16
C ARG A 270 7.69 -11.60 -25.99
N HIS A 271 7.12 -10.55 -25.40
CA HIS A 271 6.31 -9.55 -26.09
C HIS A 271 7.09 -8.27 -26.42
N GLY A 272 8.43 -8.32 -26.39
CA GLY A 272 9.33 -7.19 -26.65
C GLY A 272 9.66 -6.38 -25.40
N LEU A 273 10.85 -5.80 -25.37
CA LEU A 273 11.27 -4.85 -24.34
C LEU A 273 10.40 -3.58 -24.38
N VAL A 274 10.43 -2.78 -23.32
CA VAL A 274 9.65 -1.53 -23.27
C VAL A 274 10.40 -0.44 -24.00
N LEU A 275 9.77 0.17 -25.00
CA LEU A 275 10.32 1.30 -25.71
C LEU A 275 10.19 2.58 -24.89
N PRO A 276 11.18 3.49 -24.97
CA PRO A 276 11.05 4.81 -24.37
C PRO A 276 9.95 5.66 -25.03
N SER A 277 9.47 5.31 -26.22
CA SER A 277 8.37 6.00 -26.92
C SER A 277 6.99 5.40 -26.63
N GLU A 278 6.91 4.31 -25.87
CA GLU A 278 5.62 3.67 -25.61
C GLU A 278 4.69 4.49 -24.72
N HIS A 279 3.40 4.29 -24.94
CA HIS A 279 2.33 4.86 -24.14
C HIS A 279 1.35 3.76 -23.74
N PRO A 280 0.72 3.84 -22.56
CA PRO A 280 -0.30 2.86 -22.21
C PRO A 280 -1.47 2.98 -23.21
N ALA A 281 -2.00 1.85 -23.69
CA ALA A 281 -3.19 1.86 -24.56
C ALA A 281 -4.32 2.66 -23.89
N SER A 282 -5.04 3.50 -24.64
CA SER A 282 -6.21 4.22 -24.14
C SER A 282 -7.14 3.24 -23.45
N SER A 283 -7.57 3.54 -22.23
CA SER A 283 -8.56 2.72 -21.55
C SER A 283 -9.85 2.85 -22.36
N GLY A 284 -10.23 1.81 -23.09
CA GLY A 284 -11.61 1.64 -23.57
C GLY A 284 -12.54 1.35 -22.40
#